data_AF-A0A955L0R2-F1
#
_entry.id   AF-A0A955L0R2-F1
#
_cell.length_a   1.000
_cell.length_b   1.000
_cell.length_c   1.000
_cell.angle_alpha   90.00
_cell.angle_beta   90.00
_cell.angle_gamma   90.00
#
_symmetry.space_group_name_H-M   'P 1'
#
loop_
_entity.id
_entity.type
_entity.pdbx_description
1 polymer ?
#
loop_
_entity_poly.entity_id
_entity_poly.type
_entity_poly.pdbx_seq_one_letter_code
_entity_poly.pdbx_strand_id
1 'polypeptide(L)'
;MIEAGETEEKHFDNVDIFTNFLRPLDFLKQFNLDDYRKLFKDFDKYNKYTEAEYESLMGDYGEIDAFCSFSFKSQDKILTLASDNLVHNGFAQRNWITAEGRDLYKGNGRVRHESHYIEQGPFQAISFISYQGKEVDPENKIGIYDVSGEYHLDIHVFRNQKMFPEWKNYTKYSMQDLAENHLDGYSRGHQEDARRKCIQEFTEGMYGKTRERSNYSSSLEDHKKGVYITSGIYESAIRRRANDNPVVNIKF
;
A
#
# COMPACT_ATOMS: atom_id res chain seq x y z
N MET A 1 -11.02 -6.31 1.73
CA MET A 1 -10.36 -7.64 1.75
C MET A 1 -10.78 -8.44 2.98
N ILE A 2 -10.66 -7.89 4.20
CA ILE A 2 -11.01 -8.61 5.43
C ILE A 2 -12.52 -8.93 5.52
N GLU A 3 -13.37 -8.02 5.05
CA GLU A 3 -14.83 -8.19 5.00
C GLU A 3 -15.29 -9.31 4.08
N ALA A 4 -14.46 -9.74 3.11
CA ALA A 4 -14.81 -10.81 2.19
C ALA A 4 -14.91 -12.19 2.87
N GLY A 5 -14.37 -12.30 4.09
CA GLY A 5 -14.48 -13.50 4.92
C GLY A 5 -15.53 -13.40 6.04
N GLU A 6 -16.27 -12.29 6.12
CA GLU A 6 -17.28 -12.09 7.16
C GLU A 6 -18.61 -12.76 6.81
N THR A 7 -19.25 -13.33 7.82
CA THR A 7 -20.64 -13.80 7.78
C THR A 7 -21.38 -13.26 9.01
N GLU A 8 -22.71 -13.41 9.07
CA GLU A 8 -23.48 -13.01 10.26
C GLU A 8 -22.92 -13.64 11.55
N GLU A 9 -22.51 -14.91 11.48
CA GLU A 9 -21.95 -15.66 12.62
C GLU A 9 -20.45 -15.44 12.83
N LYS A 10 -19.72 -14.99 11.79
CA LYS A 10 -18.26 -14.85 11.82
C LYS A 10 -17.86 -13.47 11.31
N HIS A 11 -17.83 -12.50 12.23
CA HIS A 11 -17.39 -11.13 11.97
C HIS A 11 -16.45 -10.67 13.09
N PHE A 12 -15.59 -9.70 12.80
CA PHE A 12 -14.79 -9.06 13.84
C PHE A 12 -15.59 -7.91 14.47
N ASP A 13 -15.51 -7.77 15.78
CA ASP A 13 -16.12 -6.68 16.56
C ASP A 13 -15.08 -5.70 17.11
N ASN A 14 -13.80 -6.07 17.07
CA ASN A 14 -12.71 -5.19 17.47
C ASN A 14 -11.37 -5.56 16.82
N VAL A 15 -10.40 -4.64 16.89
CA VAL A 15 -9.05 -4.83 16.38
C VAL A 15 -8.02 -4.29 17.37
N ASP A 16 -7.00 -5.10 17.67
CA ASP A 16 -5.79 -4.60 18.32
C ASP A 16 -4.80 -4.11 17.26
N ILE A 17 -4.25 -2.93 17.46
CA ILE A 17 -3.35 -2.24 16.54
C ILE A 17 -2.04 -1.97 17.26
N PHE A 18 -0.93 -2.30 16.60
CA PHE A 18 0.41 -1.95 17.04
C PHE A 18 1.22 -1.45 15.85
N THR A 19 1.92 -0.33 16.04
CA THR A 19 2.54 0.42 14.94
C THR A 19 3.96 0.81 15.27
N ASN A 20 4.83 0.68 14.27
CA ASN A 20 6.18 1.25 14.27
C ASN A 20 6.28 2.24 13.12
N PHE A 21 6.67 3.46 13.44
CA PHE A 21 7.08 4.44 12.43
C PHE A 21 8.58 4.57 12.42
N LEU A 22 9.14 4.70 11.22
CA LEU A 22 10.48 5.20 11.01
C LEU A 22 10.33 6.69 10.68
N ARG A 23 10.95 7.57 11.47
CA ARG A 23 10.89 9.03 11.33
C ARG A 23 12.19 9.56 10.71
N PRO A 24 12.24 10.83 10.28
CA PRO A 24 13.45 11.42 9.71
C PRO A 24 14.71 11.28 10.58
N LEU A 25 14.59 11.43 11.91
CA LEU A 25 15.75 11.26 12.78
C LEU A 25 16.21 9.80 12.88
N ASP A 26 15.27 8.85 12.79
CA ASP A 26 15.61 7.41 12.73
C ASP A 26 16.33 7.09 11.41
N PHE A 27 15.84 7.67 10.29
CA PHE A 27 16.50 7.55 8.99
C PHE A 27 17.92 8.11 9.02
N LEU A 28 18.13 9.27 9.65
CA LEU A 28 19.46 9.87 9.77
C LEU A 28 20.44 8.97 10.54
N LYS A 29 19.96 8.15 11.48
CA LYS A 29 20.81 7.14 12.16
C LYS A 29 21.13 5.95 11.27
N GLN A 30 20.32 5.65 10.26
CA GLN A 30 20.60 4.60 9.27
C GLN A 30 21.52 5.10 8.15
N PHE A 31 21.32 6.35 7.73
CA PHE A 31 22.03 6.97 6.62
C PHE A 31 22.31 8.45 6.95
N ASN A 32 23.50 8.73 7.47
CA ASN A 32 23.85 10.04 8.02
C ASN A 32 24.46 10.97 6.95
N LEU A 33 24.78 12.22 7.35
CA LEU A 33 25.34 13.22 6.43
C LEU A 33 26.72 12.81 5.86
N ASP A 34 27.53 12.04 6.59
CA ASP A 34 28.81 11.55 6.07
C ASP A 34 28.63 10.47 5.02
N ASP A 35 27.59 9.64 5.15
CA ASP A 35 27.23 8.67 4.12
C ASP A 35 26.79 9.38 2.83
N TYR A 36 26.05 10.49 2.94
CA TYR A 36 25.78 11.36 1.80
C TYR A 36 27.05 11.93 1.16
N ARG A 37 28.02 12.43 1.95
CA ARG A 37 29.31 12.93 1.41
C ARG A 37 30.12 11.86 0.70
N LYS A 38 30.04 10.61 1.16
CA LYS A 38 30.72 9.47 0.50
C LYS A 38 30.12 9.20 -0.88
N LEU A 39 28.78 9.17 -0.97
CA LEU A 39 28.05 8.88 -2.20
C LEU A 39 28.03 10.04 -3.19
N PHE A 40 27.84 11.27 -2.72
CA PHE A 40 27.68 12.45 -3.55
C PHE A 40 28.78 13.48 -3.26
N LYS A 41 29.70 13.65 -4.22
CA LYS A 41 30.89 14.51 -4.05
C LYS A 41 30.55 15.99 -3.89
N ASP A 42 29.40 16.41 -4.39
CA ASP A 42 28.87 17.77 -4.32
C ASP A 42 27.85 17.96 -3.18
N PHE A 43 27.79 17.05 -2.20
CA PHE A 43 26.86 17.14 -1.06
C PHE A 43 26.87 18.47 -0.35
N ASP A 44 28.03 18.94 0.08
CA ASP A 44 28.12 20.18 0.85
C ASP A 44 27.75 21.43 0.04
N LYS A 45 27.65 21.33 -1.30
CA LYS A 45 27.11 22.41 -2.15
C LYS A 45 25.58 22.53 -2.04
N TYR A 46 24.87 21.41 -1.89
CA TYR A 46 23.40 21.37 -1.91
C TYR A 46 22.78 21.23 -0.52
N ASN A 47 23.50 20.63 0.43
CA ASN A 47 23.05 20.53 1.80
C ASN A 47 23.18 21.89 2.50
N LYS A 48 22.06 22.40 3.03
CA LYS A 48 21.99 23.72 3.68
C LYS A 48 22.06 23.63 5.20
N TYR A 49 22.05 22.42 5.76
CA TYR A 49 21.87 22.21 7.20
C TYR A 49 23.04 21.43 7.77
N THR A 50 23.53 21.90 8.92
CA THR A 50 24.31 21.06 9.83
C THR A 50 23.43 19.94 10.40
N GLU A 51 24.05 18.92 10.99
CA GLU A 51 23.32 17.82 11.62
C GLU A 51 22.41 18.34 12.75
N ALA A 52 22.90 19.26 13.58
CA ALA A 52 22.13 19.84 14.69
C ALA A 52 20.91 20.64 14.19
N GLU A 53 21.06 21.40 13.10
CA GLU A 53 19.94 22.10 12.47
C GLU A 53 18.91 21.14 11.89
N TYR A 54 19.37 20.07 11.22
CA TYR A 54 18.49 19.04 10.69
C TYR A 54 17.72 18.33 11.81
N GLU A 55 18.42 17.93 12.88
CA GLU A 55 17.80 17.29 14.06
C GLU A 55 16.72 18.19 14.67
N SER A 56 16.99 19.49 14.81
CA SER A 56 16.04 20.46 15.32
C SER A 56 14.82 20.65 14.41
N LEU A 57 15.00 20.67 13.09
CA LEU A 57 13.91 20.87 12.13
C LEU A 57 13.02 19.63 12.01
N MET A 58 13.62 18.45 12.10
CA MET A 58 12.96 17.19 11.76
C MET A 58 12.45 16.42 12.98
N GLY A 59 12.76 16.87 14.20
CA GLY A 59 12.40 16.18 15.44
C GLY A 59 10.90 15.93 15.64
N ASP A 60 10.05 16.78 15.06
CA ASP A 60 8.58 16.67 15.16
C ASP A 60 7.89 16.24 13.86
N TYR A 61 8.66 15.88 12.83
CA TYR A 61 8.08 15.40 11.58
C TYR A 61 7.43 14.02 11.76
N GLY A 62 6.51 13.73 10.84
CA GLY A 62 5.77 12.47 10.77
C GLY A 62 6.65 11.29 10.34
N GLU A 63 5.96 10.22 9.97
CA GLU A 63 6.55 8.99 9.47
C GLU A 63 7.10 9.12 8.05
N ILE A 64 8.20 8.43 7.81
CA ILE A 64 8.70 8.10 6.48
C ILE A 64 8.20 6.72 6.08
N ASP A 65 8.40 5.74 6.97
CA ASP A 65 7.87 4.39 6.82
C ASP A 65 6.93 4.04 7.96
N ALA A 66 5.93 3.20 7.69
CA ALA A 66 4.98 2.70 8.66
C ALA A 66 4.87 1.18 8.57
N PHE A 67 5.02 0.50 9.70
CA PHE A 67 4.81 -0.93 9.85
C PHE A 67 3.71 -1.15 10.89
N CYS A 68 2.54 -1.56 10.41
CA CYS A 68 1.34 -1.71 11.21
C CYS A 68 0.98 -3.18 11.33
N SER A 69 0.72 -3.65 12.55
CA SER A 69 0.24 -4.99 12.85
C SER A 69 -1.15 -4.91 13.42
N PHE A 70 -2.02 -5.81 12.97
CA PHE A 70 -3.44 -5.84 13.33
C PHE A 70 -3.83 -7.24 13.78
N SER A 71 -4.56 -7.32 14.89
CA SER A 71 -5.26 -8.54 15.31
C SER A 71 -6.76 -8.27 15.30
N PHE A 72 -7.44 -8.73 14.24
CA PHE A 72 -8.88 -8.64 14.13
C PHE A 72 -9.52 -9.74 14.97
N LYS A 73 -10.43 -9.35 15.86
CA LYS A 73 -10.99 -10.23 16.89
C LYS A 73 -12.51 -10.22 16.85
N SER A 74 -13.09 -11.34 17.25
CA SER A 74 -14.47 -11.44 17.72
C SER A 74 -14.40 -11.73 19.20
N GLN A 75 -14.93 -10.81 20.02
CA GLN A 75 -14.76 -10.81 21.46
C GLN A 75 -13.26 -10.87 21.83
N ASP A 76 -12.82 -11.92 22.52
CA ASP A 76 -11.43 -12.14 22.94
C ASP A 76 -10.65 -13.07 21.99
N LYS A 77 -11.25 -13.54 20.89
CA LYS A 77 -10.64 -14.51 19.97
C LYS A 77 -10.15 -13.85 18.69
N ILE A 78 -8.93 -14.17 18.29
CA ILE A 78 -8.34 -13.71 17.03
C ILE A 78 -8.99 -14.49 15.87
N LEU A 79 -9.55 -13.73 14.92
CA LEU A 79 -10.07 -14.26 13.66
C LEU A 79 -9.01 -14.19 12.56
N THR A 80 -8.33 -13.05 12.45
CA THR A 80 -7.39 -12.75 11.37
C THR A 80 -6.26 -11.88 11.90
N LEU A 81 -5.04 -12.18 11.47
CA LEU A 81 -3.88 -11.32 11.64
C LEU A 81 -3.60 -10.63 10.32
N ALA A 82 -3.19 -9.37 10.38
CA ALA A 82 -2.76 -8.64 9.20
C ALA A 82 -1.55 -7.76 9.52
N SER A 83 -0.77 -7.46 8.49
CA SER A 83 0.24 -6.42 8.53
C SER A 83 0.10 -5.52 7.32
N ASP A 84 0.22 -4.21 7.52
CA ASP A 84 0.29 -3.22 6.46
C ASP A 84 1.60 -2.44 6.61
N ASN A 85 2.39 -2.42 5.55
CA ASN A 85 3.73 -1.86 5.54
C ASN A 85 3.86 -0.84 4.41
N LEU A 86 3.96 0.42 4.77
CA LEU A 86 4.20 1.53 3.84
C LEU A 86 5.67 1.92 3.92
N VAL A 87 6.43 1.64 2.87
CA VAL A 87 7.89 1.78 2.87
C VAL A 87 8.32 2.80 1.82
N HIS A 88 8.47 4.06 2.23
CA HIS A 88 8.99 5.14 1.41
C HIS A 88 10.50 5.01 1.18
N ASN A 89 11.24 4.47 2.15
CA ASN A 89 12.67 4.17 2.02
C ASN A 89 12.95 2.83 1.31
N GLY A 90 11.97 2.30 0.58
CA GLY A 90 12.11 1.09 -0.21
C GLY A 90 12.98 1.30 -1.45
N PHE A 91 12.99 0.30 -2.33
CA PHE A 91 13.73 0.36 -3.58
C PHE A 91 13.32 1.56 -4.44
N ALA A 92 14.32 2.29 -4.94
CA ALA A 92 14.13 3.41 -5.85
C ALA A 92 15.33 3.56 -6.79
N GLN A 93 15.14 4.25 -7.91
CA GLN A 93 16.16 4.63 -8.88
C GLN A 93 16.60 6.10 -8.69
N ARG A 94 16.40 6.66 -7.49
CA ARG A 94 16.85 8.02 -7.16
C ARG A 94 18.36 8.06 -7.15
N ASN A 95 18.95 8.87 -8.02
CA ASN A 95 20.40 8.98 -8.19
C ASN A 95 20.92 10.43 -8.17
N TRP A 96 20.11 11.35 -7.66
CA TRP A 96 20.38 12.78 -7.67
C TRP A 96 20.36 13.33 -6.25
N ILE A 97 21.12 14.40 -6.04
CA ILE A 97 21.31 15.02 -4.73
C ILE A 97 20.33 16.17 -4.44
N THR A 98 19.80 16.80 -5.48
CA THR A 98 18.85 17.90 -5.39
C THR A 98 17.63 17.66 -6.29
N ALA A 99 16.47 18.02 -5.74
CA ALA A 99 15.17 18.03 -6.38
C ALA A 99 14.96 19.27 -7.27
N GLU A 100 15.88 20.25 -7.24
CA GLU A 100 15.75 21.50 -7.98
C GLU A 100 15.57 21.25 -9.49
N GLY A 101 14.52 21.83 -10.07
CA GLY A 101 14.18 21.70 -11.48
C GLY A 101 13.62 20.34 -11.90
N ARG A 102 13.26 19.45 -10.96
CA ARG A 102 12.71 18.11 -11.25
C ARG A 102 11.23 18.02 -10.89
N ASP A 103 10.49 17.23 -11.67
CA ASP A 103 9.15 16.79 -11.31
C ASP A 103 9.27 15.74 -10.18
N LEU A 104 8.66 16.01 -9.02
CA LEU A 104 8.74 15.14 -7.83
C LEU A 104 7.71 14.00 -7.84
N TYR A 105 6.88 13.92 -8.88
CA TYR A 105 5.86 12.90 -9.05
C TYR A 105 6.23 11.88 -10.14
N LYS A 106 6.79 12.33 -11.26
CA LYS A 106 7.27 11.49 -12.37
C LYS A 106 8.67 11.89 -12.80
N GLY A 107 9.52 10.94 -13.16
CA GLY A 107 10.87 11.26 -13.63
C GLY A 107 11.90 11.46 -12.51
N ASN A 108 11.53 11.18 -11.25
CA ASN A 108 12.37 11.39 -10.08
C ASN A 108 13.06 10.13 -9.58
N GLY A 109 12.90 8.99 -10.25
CA GLY A 109 13.43 7.70 -9.83
C GLY A 109 12.53 6.95 -8.85
N ARG A 110 11.29 7.40 -8.61
CA ARG A 110 10.31 6.63 -7.83
C ARG A 110 9.86 5.42 -8.64
N VAL A 111 9.94 4.23 -8.04
CA VAL A 111 9.53 2.97 -8.66
C VAL A 111 8.47 2.29 -7.79
N ARG A 112 7.43 1.72 -8.40
CA ARG A 112 6.33 1.08 -7.65
C ARG A 112 6.64 -0.38 -7.36
N HIS A 113 6.68 -0.73 -6.08
CA HIS A 113 6.70 -2.10 -5.58
C HIS A 113 5.49 -2.30 -4.69
N GLU A 114 4.67 -3.29 -4.99
CA GLU A 114 3.46 -3.64 -4.26
C GLU A 114 3.35 -5.16 -4.16
N SER A 115 3.01 -5.64 -2.98
CA SER A 115 2.82 -7.07 -2.73
C SER A 115 1.72 -7.29 -1.71
N HIS A 116 0.86 -8.28 -1.97
CA HIS A 116 -0.15 -8.75 -1.01
C HIS A 116 -0.01 -10.26 -0.84
N TYR A 117 0.04 -10.70 0.41
CA TYR A 117 0.06 -12.11 0.76
C TYR A 117 -1.20 -12.42 1.56
N ILE A 118 -2.02 -13.33 1.05
CA ILE A 118 -3.30 -13.70 1.65
C ILE A 118 -3.26 -15.20 1.92
N GLU A 119 -3.26 -15.57 3.19
CA GLU A 119 -3.28 -16.96 3.63
C GLU A 119 -4.63 -17.28 4.25
N GLN A 120 -5.32 -18.28 3.72
CA GLN A 120 -6.64 -18.69 4.18
C GLN A 120 -6.56 -20.13 4.70
N GLY A 121 -6.02 -20.23 5.91
CA GLY A 121 -5.82 -21.50 6.61
C GLY A 121 -5.02 -22.51 5.77
N PRO A 122 -5.27 -23.82 5.92
CA PRO A 122 -4.56 -24.85 5.18
C PRO A 122 -5.09 -25.06 3.75
N PHE A 123 -5.94 -24.16 3.24
CA PHE A 123 -6.68 -24.36 2.00
C PHE A 123 -6.08 -23.61 0.82
N GLN A 124 -5.70 -22.35 1.02
CA GLN A 124 -5.12 -21.56 -0.06
C GLN A 124 -4.17 -20.46 0.42
N ALA A 125 -3.20 -20.15 -0.44
CA ALA A 125 -2.32 -19.00 -0.33
C ALA A 125 -2.32 -18.25 -1.65
N ILE A 126 -2.48 -16.93 -1.59
CA ILE A 126 -2.48 -16.03 -2.75
C ILE A 126 -1.35 -15.03 -2.56
N SER A 127 -0.48 -14.93 -3.55
CA SER A 127 0.59 -13.95 -3.62
C SER A 127 0.35 -13.05 -4.83
N PHE A 128 0.02 -11.79 -4.57
CA PHE A 128 -0.05 -10.73 -5.56
C PHE A 128 1.27 -9.95 -5.53
N ILE A 129 1.91 -9.78 -6.69
CA ILE A 129 3.21 -9.12 -6.80
C ILE A 129 3.19 -8.17 -8.00
N SER A 130 3.45 -6.89 -7.76
CA SER A 130 3.70 -5.90 -8.81
C SER A 130 5.02 -5.18 -8.53
N TYR A 131 6.02 -5.48 -9.37
CA TYR A 131 7.36 -4.90 -9.26
C TYR A 131 7.76 -4.23 -10.56
N GLN A 132 7.98 -2.93 -10.49
CA GLN A 132 8.63 -2.15 -11.52
C GLN A 132 10.13 -2.05 -11.23
N GLY A 133 10.98 -1.97 -12.25
CA GLY A 133 12.43 -1.76 -12.07
C GLY A 133 12.90 -0.38 -12.49
N LYS A 134 12.09 0.30 -13.32
CA LYS A 134 12.36 1.62 -13.87
C LYS A 134 11.06 2.41 -13.97
N GLU A 135 11.20 3.70 -14.22
CA GLU A 135 10.06 4.56 -14.49
C GLU A 135 9.38 4.20 -15.80
N VAL A 136 8.11 4.61 -15.90
CA VAL A 136 7.28 4.44 -17.09
C VAL A 136 7.91 5.15 -18.28
N ASP A 137 8.17 4.38 -19.34
CA ASP A 137 8.71 4.87 -20.62
C ASP A 137 7.67 4.60 -21.72
N PRO A 138 6.89 5.61 -22.14
CA PRO A 138 5.82 5.44 -23.13
C PRO A 138 6.29 4.88 -24.48
N GLU A 139 7.56 5.08 -24.82
CA GLU A 139 8.15 4.67 -26.10
C GLU A 139 8.67 3.23 -26.05
N ASN A 140 8.94 2.69 -24.86
CA ASN A 140 9.52 1.37 -24.68
C ASN A 140 8.48 0.33 -24.24
N LYS A 141 7.91 -0.36 -25.23
CA LYS A 141 6.88 -1.40 -25.02
C LYS A 141 7.43 -2.82 -24.87
N ILE A 142 8.74 -3.00 -24.88
CA ILE A 142 9.35 -4.34 -24.80
C ILE A 142 9.35 -4.79 -23.34
N GLY A 143 8.82 -5.99 -23.08
CA GLY A 143 8.83 -6.61 -21.75
C GLY A 143 7.99 -5.88 -20.70
N ILE A 144 6.97 -5.10 -21.11
CA ILE A 144 6.15 -4.31 -20.18
C ILE A 144 5.37 -5.17 -19.15
N TYR A 145 5.17 -6.46 -19.42
CA TYR A 145 4.51 -7.39 -18.51
C TYR A 145 5.50 -8.30 -17.74
N ASP A 146 6.77 -8.30 -18.13
CA ASP A 146 7.80 -9.07 -17.45
C ASP A 146 8.13 -8.44 -16.09
N VAL A 147 8.75 -9.19 -15.17
CA VAL A 147 9.28 -8.62 -13.92
C VAL A 147 10.13 -7.40 -14.25
N SER A 148 9.93 -6.30 -13.51
CA SER A 148 10.50 -4.96 -13.74
C SER A 148 9.80 -4.08 -14.79
N GLY A 149 8.90 -4.66 -15.59
CA GLY A 149 8.07 -3.97 -16.56
C GLY A 149 6.98 -3.11 -15.91
N GLU A 150 6.46 -2.14 -16.68
CA GLU A 150 5.45 -1.19 -16.21
C GLU A 150 4.15 -1.85 -15.73
N TYR A 151 3.70 -2.86 -16.46
CA TYR A 151 2.47 -3.63 -16.21
C TYR A 151 2.77 -5.00 -15.62
N HIS A 152 3.94 -5.19 -15.01
CA HIS A 152 4.23 -6.39 -14.26
C HIS A 152 3.21 -6.56 -13.12
N LEU A 153 2.46 -7.65 -13.21
CA LEU A 153 1.59 -8.14 -12.16
C LEU A 153 1.57 -9.65 -12.27
N ASP A 154 1.94 -10.31 -11.19
CA ASP A 154 1.85 -11.75 -11.02
C ASP A 154 0.93 -12.06 -9.83
N ILE A 155 -0.12 -12.85 -10.06
CA ILE A 155 -0.96 -13.42 -9.00
C ILE A 155 -0.75 -14.93 -8.99
N HIS A 156 -0.06 -15.41 -7.97
CA HIS A 156 0.14 -16.83 -7.72
C HIS A 156 -0.91 -17.33 -6.74
N VAL A 157 -1.62 -18.40 -7.10
CA VAL A 157 -2.60 -19.03 -6.24
C VAL A 157 -2.25 -20.49 -6.02
N PHE A 158 -1.97 -20.84 -4.77
CA PHE A 158 -1.69 -22.19 -4.30
C PHE A 158 -2.88 -22.73 -3.54
N ARG A 159 -3.29 -23.97 -3.80
CA ARG A 159 -4.53 -24.57 -3.30
C ARG A 159 -4.32 -26.00 -2.83
N ASN A 160 -5.00 -26.37 -1.76
CA ASN A 160 -4.96 -27.71 -1.20
C ASN A 160 -5.85 -28.69 -1.99
N GLN A 161 -5.31 -29.17 -3.11
CA GLN A 161 -6.00 -30.14 -3.96
C GLN A 161 -6.29 -31.48 -3.26
N LYS A 162 -5.55 -31.84 -2.19
CA LYS A 162 -5.84 -33.08 -1.46
C LYS A 162 -7.15 -33.00 -0.68
N MET A 163 -7.50 -31.81 -0.22
CA MET A 163 -8.77 -31.57 0.46
C MET A 163 -9.90 -31.22 -0.51
N PHE A 164 -9.57 -30.54 -1.61
CA PHE A 164 -10.50 -30.14 -2.66
C PHE A 164 -9.99 -30.64 -4.03
N PRO A 165 -10.28 -31.91 -4.40
CA PRO A 165 -9.71 -32.55 -5.60
C PRO A 165 -9.97 -31.81 -6.92
N GLU A 166 -11.05 -31.05 -6.99
CA GLU A 166 -11.45 -30.22 -8.12
C GLU A 166 -10.61 -28.94 -8.27
N TRP A 167 -9.88 -28.53 -7.23
CA TRP A 167 -9.00 -27.37 -7.30
C TRP A 167 -7.70 -27.70 -8.02
N LYS A 168 -7.27 -26.82 -8.92
CA LYS A 168 -5.90 -26.84 -9.43
C LYS A 168 -4.96 -26.43 -8.30
N ASN A 169 -3.97 -27.28 -7.99
CA ASN A 169 -2.96 -27.03 -6.96
C ASN A 169 -2.30 -25.66 -7.11
N TYR A 170 -1.97 -25.28 -8.35
CA TYR A 170 -1.33 -24.01 -8.65
C TYR A 170 -1.97 -23.35 -9.86
N THR A 171 -2.11 -22.03 -9.81
CA THR A 171 -2.49 -21.20 -10.95
C THR A 171 -1.75 -19.86 -10.87
N LYS A 172 -1.25 -19.38 -12.00
CA LYS A 172 -0.69 -18.04 -12.15
C LYS A 172 -1.61 -17.23 -13.04
N TYR A 173 -1.89 -16.00 -12.63
CA TYR A 173 -2.50 -14.97 -13.48
C TYR A 173 -1.50 -13.84 -13.65
N SER A 174 -1.47 -13.26 -14.84
CA SER A 174 -0.73 -12.06 -15.17
C SER A 174 -1.69 -10.90 -15.41
N MET A 175 -1.15 -9.69 -15.59
CA MET A 175 -1.97 -8.55 -16.03
C MET A 175 -2.71 -8.84 -17.35
N GLN A 176 -2.09 -9.61 -18.26
CA GLN A 176 -2.69 -9.96 -19.54
C GLN A 176 -3.95 -10.83 -19.38
N ASP A 177 -3.97 -11.68 -18.36
CA ASP A 177 -5.11 -12.55 -18.06
C ASP A 177 -6.28 -11.80 -17.41
N LEU A 178 -6.03 -10.61 -16.84
CA LEU A 178 -7.01 -9.82 -16.08
C LEU A 178 -7.56 -8.62 -16.85
N ALA A 179 -6.94 -8.26 -17.97
CA ALA A 179 -7.29 -7.08 -18.77
C ALA A 179 -8.56 -7.33 -19.61
N GLU A 180 -9.70 -7.54 -18.95
CA GLU A 180 -10.98 -7.86 -19.64
C GLU A 180 -11.90 -6.65 -19.84
N ASN A 181 -11.65 -5.52 -19.15
CA ASN A 181 -12.55 -4.36 -19.18
C ASN A 181 -11.85 -3.11 -19.69
N HIS A 182 -11.93 -2.89 -21.00
CA HIS A 182 -11.69 -1.58 -21.59
C HIS A 182 -13.04 -0.86 -21.73
N LEU A 183 -13.17 0.31 -21.11
CA LEU A 183 -14.27 1.21 -21.47
C LEU A 183 -13.98 1.80 -22.86
N ASP A 184 -15.00 1.92 -23.70
CA ASP A 184 -14.86 2.54 -25.02
C ASP A 184 -14.32 3.98 -24.88
N GLY A 185 -13.26 4.29 -25.62
CA GLY A 185 -12.60 5.61 -25.62
C GLY A 185 -11.10 5.55 -25.28
N TYR A 186 -10.45 6.72 -25.23
CA TYR A 186 -9.04 6.81 -24.82
C TYR A 186 -8.90 6.42 -23.36
N SER A 187 -8.14 5.38 -23.00
CA SER A 187 -7.81 5.04 -21.61
C SER A 187 -6.31 4.78 -21.52
N ARG A 188 -5.64 5.37 -20.52
CA ARG A 188 -4.24 5.07 -20.20
C ARG A 188 -4.07 3.80 -19.37
N GLY A 189 -5.16 3.06 -19.13
CA GLY A 189 -5.17 1.79 -18.40
C GLY A 189 -6.25 1.72 -17.32
N HIS A 190 -6.35 0.58 -16.66
CA HIS A 190 -7.49 0.22 -15.80
C HIS A 190 -7.75 1.18 -14.62
N GLN A 191 -6.74 1.91 -14.13
CA GLN A 191 -6.95 2.93 -13.09
C GLN A 191 -7.76 4.13 -13.59
N GLU A 192 -7.61 4.52 -14.85
CA GLU A 192 -8.38 5.62 -15.42
C GLU A 192 -9.83 5.20 -15.63
N ASP A 193 -10.05 3.96 -16.06
CA ASP A 193 -11.39 3.38 -16.24
C ASP A 193 -12.14 3.27 -14.91
N ALA A 194 -11.47 2.83 -13.84
CA ALA A 194 -12.06 2.81 -12.50
C ALA A 194 -12.50 4.20 -12.01
N ARG A 195 -11.67 5.24 -12.24
CA ARG A 195 -12.02 6.63 -11.90
C ARG A 195 -13.21 7.14 -12.70
N ARG A 196 -13.27 6.82 -14.00
CA ARG A 196 -14.41 7.17 -14.86
C ARG A 196 -15.69 6.51 -14.40
N LYS A 197 -15.64 5.21 -14.11
CA LYS A 197 -16.77 4.45 -13.58
C LYS A 197 -17.27 5.05 -12.27
N CYS A 198 -16.37 5.45 -11.36
CA CYS A 198 -16.74 6.13 -10.13
C CYS A 198 -17.52 7.44 -10.38
N ILE A 199 -17.09 8.28 -11.32
CA ILE A 199 -17.78 9.53 -11.67
C ILE A 199 -19.14 9.25 -12.33
N GLN A 200 -19.20 8.25 -13.21
CA GLN A 200 -20.45 7.80 -13.84
C GLN A 200 -21.45 7.34 -12.78
N GLU A 201 -21.06 6.45 -11.86
CA GLU A 201 -21.91 5.96 -10.79
C GLU A 201 -22.39 7.09 -9.87
N PHE A 202 -21.49 8.01 -9.49
CA PHE A 202 -21.86 9.18 -8.70
C PHE A 202 -22.92 10.05 -9.40
N THR A 203 -22.73 10.30 -10.70
CA THR A 203 -23.64 11.12 -11.51
C THR A 203 -24.99 10.43 -11.69
N GLU A 204 -24.99 9.12 -12.00
CA GLU A 204 -26.20 8.29 -12.09
C GLU A 204 -27.01 8.36 -10.79
N GLY A 205 -26.34 8.24 -9.64
CA GLY A 205 -26.95 8.35 -8.33
C GLY A 205 -27.57 9.73 -8.07
N MET A 206 -26.89 10.82 -8.43
CA MET A 206 -27.44 12.18 -8.31
C MET A 206 -28.72 12.39 -9.12
N TYR A 207 -28.82 11.77 -10.30
CA TYR A 207 -29.99 11.88 -11.17
C TYR A 207 -31.10 10.87 -10.82
N GLY A 208 -30.96 10.10 -9.74
CA GLY A 208 -31.93 9.08 -9.36
C GLY A 208 -32.06 7.94 -10.37
N LYS A 209 -31.09 7.80 -11.29
CA LYS A 209 -30.99 6.65 -12.20
C LYS A 209 -30.55 5.47 -11.36
N THR A 210 -31.54 4.73 -10.93
CA THR A 210 -31.51 3.97 -9.68
C THR A 210 -30.67 2.72 -9.84
N ARG A 211 -29.56 2.66 -9.11
CA ARG A 211 -29.04 1.39 -8.58
C ARG A 211 -29.49 1.31 -7.12
N GLU A 212 -29.89 0.15 -6.63
CA GLU A 212 -30.00 -0.05 -5.18
C GLU A 212 -28.69 0.38 -4.52
N ARG A 213 -28.75 0.91 -3.29
CA ARG A 213 -27.55 1.41 -2.59
C ARG A 213 -26.43 0.35 -2.48
N SER A 214 -26.84 -0.92 -2.39
CA SER A 214 -26.01 -2.13 -2.44
C SER A 214 -25.25 -2.36 -3.75
N ASN A 215 -25.65 -1.70 -4.84
CA ASN A 215 -25.11 -1.89 -6.19
C ASN A 215 -24.13 -0.77 -6.61
N TYR A 216 -23.80 0.17 -5.70
CA TYR A 216 -22.72 1.12 -5.93
C TYR A 216 -21.38 0.43 -5.67
N SER A 217 -20.41 0.66 -6.54
CA SER A 217 -19.08 0.02 -6.41
C SER A 217 -18.26 0.59 -5.24
N SER A 218 -18.64 1.76 -4.70
CA SER A 218 -17.96 2.43 -3.61
C SER A 218 -18.95 3.28 -2.81
N SER A 219 -19.25 2.90 -1.56
CA SER A 219 -20.05 3.70 -0.64
C SER A 219 -19.15 4.46 0.33
N LEU A 220 -19.57 5.67 0.75
CA LEU A 220 -18.87 6.40 1.82
C LEU A 220 -18.86 5.63 3.14
N GLU A 221 -19.89 4.80 3.37
CA GLU A 221 -20.05 3.99 4.58
C GLU A 221 -18.95 2.92 4.69
N ASP A 222 -18.43 2.43 3.56
CA ASP A 222 -17.35 1.43 3.49
C ASP A 222 -16.02 1.95 4.05
N HIS A 223 -15.85 3.28 4.10
CA HIS A 223 -14.62 3.91 4.59
C HIS A 223 -14.58 4.06 6.10
N LYS A 224 -15.70 3.88 6.81
CA LYS A 224 -15.80 4.13 8.26
C LYS A 224 -14.79 3.30 9.06
N LYS A 225 -14.74 1.98 8.82
CA LYS A 225 -13.78 1.09 9.51
C LYS A 225 -12.34 1.48 9.18
N GLY A 226 -12.05 1.80 7.92
CA GLY A 226 -10.74 2.26 7.48
C GLY A 226 -10.27 3.51 8.23
N VAL A 227 -11.15 4.51 8.39
CA VAL A 227 -10.83 5.74 9.14
C VAL A 227 -10.50 5.45 10.61
N TYR A 228 -11.27 4.58 11.28
CA TYR A 228 -10.98 4.21 12.66
C TYR A 228 -9.67 3.44 12.79
N ILE A 229 -9.39 2.52 11.87
CA ILE A 229 -8.11 1.79 11.83
C ILE A 229 -6.96 2.77 11.64
N THR A 230 -7.04 3.68 10.65
CA THR A 230 -6.01 4.70 10.43
C THR A 230 -5.80 5.58 11.65
N SER A 231 -6.88 6.00 12.32
CA SER A 231 -6.78 6.78 13.56
C SER A 231 -6.06 5.99 14.66
N GLY A 232 -6.39 4.71 14.82
CA GLY A 232 -5.73 3.83 15.78
C GLY A 232 -4.26 3.54 15.48
N ILE A 233 -3.86 3.51 14.20
CA ILE A 233 -2.46 3.43 13.79
C ILE A 233 -1.66 4.63 14.34
N TYR A 234 -2.15 5.85 14.12
CA TYR A 234 -1.49 7.06 14.64
C TYR A 234 -1.52 7.12 16.16
N GLU A 235 -2.64 6.75 16.79
CA GLU A 235 -2.73 6.71 18.25
C GLU A 235 -1.68 5.74 18.85
N SER A 236 -1.55 4.54 18.26
CA SER A 236 -0.55 3.53 18.63
C SER A 236 0.88 4.09 18.52
N ALA A 237 1.19 4.76 17.42
CA ALA A 237 2.49 5.38 17.21
C ALA A 237 2.78 6.55 18.18
N ILE A 238 1.76 7.36 18.52
CA ILE A 238 1.88 8.47 19.48
C ILE A 238 2.12 7.94 20.90
N ARG A 239 1.33 6.95 21.34
CA ARG A 239 1.52 6.29 22.65
C ARG A 239 2.93 5.74 22.78
N ARG A 240 3.43 5.08 21.72
CA ARG A 240 4.80 4.60 21.69
C ARG A 240 5.82 5.73 21.89
N ARG A 241 5.68 6.85 21.16
CA ARG A 241 6.57 8.01 21.28
C ARG A 241 6.55 8.60 22.70
N ALA A 242 5.42 8.52 23.39
CA ALA A 242 5.25 8.94 24.78
C ALA A 242 5.78 7.91 25.82
N ASN A 243 6.30 6.75 25.38
CA ASN A 243 6.65 5.60 26.23
C ASN A 243 5.45 4.99 27.00
N ASP A 244 4.23 5.18 26.49
CA ASP A 244 3.02 4.50 26.98
C ASP A 244 2.85 3.12 26.32
N ASN A 245 1.84 2.35 26.75
CA ASN A 245 1.46 1.12 26.08
C ASN A 245 1.01 1.43 24.63
N PRO A 246 1.76 0.96 23.61
CA PRO A 246 1.49 1.31 22.22
C PRO A 246 0.34 0.53 21.60
N VAL A 247 -0.18 -0.51 22.26
CA VAL A 247 -1.31 -1.28 21.73
C VAL A 247 -2.61 -0.46 21.88
N VAL A 248 -3.30 -0.25 20.77
CA VAL A 248 -4.61 0.42 20.71
C VAL A 248 -5.67 -0.60 20.32
N ASN A 249 -6.76 -0.65 21.08
CA ASN A 249 -7.92 -1.47 20.76
C ASN A 249 -9.05 -0.58 20.24
N ILE A 250 -9.49 -0.84 19.00
CA ILE A 250 -10.63 -0.16 18.38
C ILE A 250 -11.81 -1.13 18.32
N LYS A 251 -12.99 -0.70 18.79
CA LYS A 251 -14.25 -1.45 18.72
C LYS A 251 -15.12 -0.95 17.59
N PHE A 252 -15.86 -1.84 16.93
CA PHE A 252 -16.75 -1.52 15.81
C PHE A 252 -18.23 -1.64 16.17
#